data_AF-A0A5R8WSK3-F1
#
_entry.id   AF-A0A5R8WSK3-F1
#
_cell.length_a   1.000
_cell.length_b   1.000
_cell.length_c   1.000
_cell.angle_alpha   90.00
_cell.angle_beta   90.00
_cell.angle_gamma   90.00
#
_symmetry.space_group_name_H-M   'P 1'
#
loop_
_entity.id
_entity.type
_entity.pdbx_description
1 polymer ?
#
loop_
_entity_poly.entity_id
_entity_poly.type
_entity_poly.pdbx_seq_one_letter_code
_entity_poly.pdbx_strand_id
1 'polypeptide(L)'
;MPIRPRFLLPLLLLLLTALSVSAATPTLLLDVARFRPLAAGNSYEVELYVTVPGNGLTYIKRTRDTYQAGATVALQVLGADGRAVHSETITLKPPVISDTTIGIKNPQSFLRRLTLRGGQYTIKAELKDMYRKTAGTFKVEEPLALDMSATAPVLSDIVFLAKAAGKTTEQNNFTRGGYSLVRTPAGNYGRGADQLYFYLELYNAPAGQPLTLHYHVESAEGFAADADAPLGQAKAGRPTTVAGELPLGGLSQLGVETDGTYALTVEVRSGKKVLASRKGQFVRTRQEYAPAGASLPR
;
A
#
# COMPACT_ATOMS: atom_id res chain seq x y z
N MET A 1 -51.42 44.81 -13.38
CA MET A 1 -51.27 44.66 -11.91
C MET A 1 -50.00 43.83 -11.68
N PRO A 2 -48.91 44.39 -11.12
CA PRO A 2 -47.63 43.71 -11.07
C PRO A 2 -47.58 42.72 -9.90
N ILE A 3 -47.29 41.45 -10.20
CA ILE A 3 -47.08 40.40 -9.20
C ILE A 3 -45.75 40.70 -8.50
N ARG A 4 -45.82 41.19 -7.25
CA ARG A 4 -44.63 41.44 -6.42
C ARG A 4 -44.02 40.08 -5.99
N PRO A 5 -42.73 39.80 -6.26
CA PRO A 5 -42.10 38.55 -5.88
C PRO A 5 -41.69 38.62 -4.40
N ARG A 6 -42.66 38.69 -3.48
CA ARG A 6 -42.39 38.79 -2.04
C ARG A 6 -42.27 37.45 -1.31
N PHE A 7 -42.48 36.33 -2.02
CA PHE A 7 -42.48 35.00 -1.42
C PHE A 7 -41.39 34.04 -1.92
N LEU A 8 -40.53 34.45 -2.87
CA LEU A 8 -39.42 33.62 -3.37
C LEU A 8 -38.18 33.64 -2.46
N LEU A 9 -37.98 34.72 -1.69
CA LEU A 9 -36.81 34.88 -0.82
C LEU A 9 -36.78 33.97 0.43
N PRO A 10 -37.89 33.72 1.16
CA PRO A 10 -37.85 32.81 2.31
C PRO A 10 -37.72 31.34 1.91
N LEU A 11 -38.15 30.95 0.69
CA LEU A 11 -38.00 29.59 0.17
C LEU A 11 -36.53 29.28 -0.20
N LEU A 12 -35.81 30.28 -0.73
CA LEU A 12 -34.38 30.16 -1.03
C LEU A 12 -33.52 30.07 0.25
N LEU A 13 -33.92 30.74 1.34
CA LEU A 13 -33.23 30.69 2.63
C LEU A 13 -33.42 29.35 3.36
N LEU A 14 -34.56 28.67 3.17
CA LEU A 14 -34.77 27.32 3.72
C LEU A 14 -33.94 26.25 2.98
N LEU A 15 -33.75 26.39 1.67
CA LEU A 15 -32.93 25.45 0.87
C LEU A 15 -31.42 25.53 1.17
N LEU A 16 -30.93 26.64 1.75
CA LEU A 16 -29.51 26.84 2.07
C LEU A 16 -29.04 26.16 3.37
N THR A 17 -29.94 25.54 4.15
CA THR A 17 -29.58 24.92 5.45
C THR A 17 -29.33 23.41 5.40
N ALA A 18 -29.45 22.76 4.23
CA ALA A 18 -29.31 21.32 4.11
C ALA A 18 -27.99 20.84 3.48
N LEU A 19 -27.02 21.72 3.22
CA LEU A 19 -25.65 21.29 2.89
C LEU A 19 -24.91 20.89 4.16
N SER A 20 -25.34 19.79 4.77
CA SER A 20 -24.47 19.07 5.69
C SER A 20 -23.32 18.50 4.86
N VAL A 21 -22.16 19.15 4.91
CA VAL A 21 -20.91 18.55 4.43
C VAL A 21 -20.71 17.31 5.30
N SER A 22 -21.11 16.14 4.79
CA SER A 22 -20.76 14.88 5.41
C SER A 22 -19.24 14.77 5.33
N ALA A 23 -18.56 14.92 6.47
CA ALA A 23 -17.15 14.62 6.55
C ALA A 23 -16.91 13.20 6.05
N ALA A 24 -15.93 13.00 5.17
CA ALA A 24 -15.59 11.69 4.66
C ALA A 24 -15.39 10.70 5.82
N THR A 25 -15.86 9.47 5.61
CA THR A 25 -15.66 8.38 6.57
C THR A 25 -14.17 8.03 6.60
N PRO A 26 -13.54 7.93 7.79
CA PRO A 26 -12.16 7.50 7.89
C PRO A 26 -12.00 6.09 7.30
N THR A 27 -10.94 5.91 6.51
CA THR A 27 -10.53 4.63 5.95
C THR A 27 -9.20 4.20 6.55
N LEU A 28 -8.94 2.90 6.53
CA LEU A 28 -7.66 2.29 6.89
C LEU A 28 -7.24 1.39 5.74
N LEU A 29 -6.01 1.55 5.30
CA LEU A 29 -5.42 0.71 4.27
C LEU A 29 -4.42 -0.21 4.94
N LEU A 30 -4.51 -1.50 4.66
CA LEU A 30 -3.62 -2.54 5.18
C LEU A 30 -3.08 -3.34 4.00
N ASP A 31 -1.76 -3.30 3.82
CA ASP A 31 -1.05 -4.16 2.90
C ASP A 31 -0.15 -5.12 3.68
N VAL A 32 -0.01 -6.33 3.14
CA VAL A 32 0.77 -7.41 3.77
C VAL A 32 1.75 -7.96 2.76
N ALA A 33 3.02 -8.06 3.15
CA ALA A 33 4.04 -8.72 2.36
C ALA A 33 4.79 -9.76 3.16
N ARG A 34 4.89 -10.97 2.62
CA ARG A 34 5.60 -12.11 3.19
C ARG A 34 6.97 -12.27 2.55
N PHE A 35 7.98 -12.40 3.41
CA PHE A 35 9.37 -12.68 3.08
C PHE A 35 9.87 -13.89 3.87
N ARG A 36 11.01 -14.43 3.48
CA ARG A 36 11.72 -15.45 4.26
C ARG A 36 12.97 -14.86 4.90
N PRO A 37 13.23 -15.11 6.18
CA PRO A 37 14.50 -14.78 6.79
C PRO A 37 15.62 -15.64 6.18
N LEU A 38 16.85 -15.15 6.26
CA LEU A 38 18.05 -15.90 5.84
C LEU A 38 18.31 -17.14 6.72
N ALA A 39 17.85 -17.10 7.97
CA ALA A 39 18.05 -18.18 8.93
C ALA A 39 17.19 -19.40 8.56
N ALA A 40 17.77 -20.60 8.73
CA ALA A 40 17.06 -21.85 8.50
C ALA A 40 15.87 -22.01 9.46
N GLY A 41 14.73 -22.45 8.94
CA GLY A 41 13.56 -22.77 9.75
C GLY A 41 12.22 -22.57 9.04
N ASN A 42 11.14 -22.87 9.77
CA ASN A 42 9.76 -22.60 9.37
C ASN A 42 9.31 -21.24 9.92
N SER A 43 10.08 -20.19 9.63
CA SER A 43 9.78 -18.81 10.00
C SER A 43 9.69 -17.93 8.77
N TYR A 44 8.94 -16.84 8.93
CA TYR A 44 8.59 -15.88 7.91
C TYR A 44 8.77 -14.49 8.49
N GLU A 45 9.20 -13.56 7.66
CA GLU A 45 9.15 -12.15 8.00
C GLU A 45 7.93 -11.54 7.30
N VAL A 46 7.00 -11.01 8.10
CA VAL A 46 5.77 -10.41 7.64
C VAL A 46 5.87 -8.91 7.83
N GLU A 47 5.78 -8.18 6.73
CA GLU A 47 5.68 -6.72 6.72
C GLU A 47 4.21 -6.32 6.64
N LEU A 48 3.74 -5.58 7.63
CA LEU A 48 2.40 -4.98 7.68
C LEU A 48 2.54 -3.48 7.41
N TYR A 49 2.02 -3.02 6.28
CA TYR A 49 1.98 -1.61 5.94
C TYR A 49 0.60 -1.09 6.23
N VAL A 50 0.53 -0.11 7.12
CA VAL A 50 -0.73 0.48 7.54
C VAL A 50 -0.73 1.94 7.18
N THR A 51 -1.75 2.36 6.45
CA THR A 51 -1.92 3.76 6.03
C THR A 51 -3.29 4.28 6.43
N VAL A 52 -3.30 5.44 7.07
CA VAL A 52 -4.50 6.22 7.42
C VAL A 52 -4.52 7.48 6.55
N PRO A 53 -5.45 7.58 5.58
CA PRO A 53 -5.66 8.80 4.82
C PRO A 53 -6.03 9.98 5.71
N GLY A 54 -5.35 11.12 5.52
CA GLY A 54 -5.56 12.32 6.35
C GLY A 54 -6.93 12.95 6.13
N ASN A 55 -7.48 12.85 4.91
CA ASN A 55 -8.78 13.39 4.53
C ASN A 55 -9.97 12.81 5.32
N GLY A 56 -9.83 11.62 5.88
CA GLY A 56 -10.85 10.96 6.69
C GLY A 56 -10.83 11.36 8.17
N LEU A 57 -9.81 12.07 8.65
CA LEU A 57 -9.64 12.39 10.07
C LEU A 57 -10.24 13.75 10.45
N THR A 58 -10.75 13.83 11.69
CA THR A 58 -11.21 15.07 12.29
C THR A 58 -10.02 15.89 12.79
N TYR A 59 -9.87 17.09 12.24
CA TYR A 59 -8.88 18.07 12.67
C TYR A 59 -9.48 19.02 13.71
N ILE A 60 -8.77 19.21 14.81
CA ILE A 60 -9.15 20.19 15.84
C ILE A 60 -8.18 21.37 15.85
N LYS A 61 -8.70 22.56 16.15
CA LYS A 61 -7.89 23.77 16.29
C LYS A 61 -6.97 23.64 17.51
N ARG A 62 -5.68 23.97 17.32
CA ARG A 62 -4.66 23.94 18.39
C ARG A 62 -4.37 25.34 18.92
N THR A 63 -4.03 26.25 18.02
CA THR A 63 -3.79 27.68 18.31
C THR A 63 -4.48 28.55 17.27
N ARG A 64 -4.18 29.85 17.24
CA ARG A 64 -4.63 30.74 16.17
C ARG A 64 -4.14 30.17 14.82
N ASP A 65 -5.10 29.82 13.98
CA ASP A 65 -4.90 29.36 12.60
C ASP A 65 -4.06 28.09 12.45
N THR A 66 -4.08 27.20 13.45
CA THR A 66 -3.44 25.88 13.35
C THR A 66 -4.37 24.75 13.76
N TYR A 67 -4.20 23.60 13.10
CA TYR A 67 -5.06 22.43 13.24
C TYR A 67 -4.22 21.15 13.34
N GLN A 68 -4.75 20.15 14.04
CA GLN A 68 -4.12 18.84 14.11
C GLN A 68 -5.19 17.74 14.25
N ALA A 69 -5.00 16.65 13.53
CA ALA A 69 -5.78 15.43 13.69
C ALA A 69 -5.08 14.45 14.63
N GLY A 70 -5.77 13.36 14.97
CA GLY A 70 -5.23 12.28 15.79
C GLY A 70 -6.03 11.01 15.57
N ALA A 71 -5.32 9.88 15.50
CA ALA A 71 -5.94 8.57 15.34
C ALA A 71 -5.21 7.52 16.17
N THR A 72 -5.91 6.47 16.55
CA THR A 72 -5.30 5.25 17.08
C THR A 72 -5.61 4.08 16.17
N VAL A 73 -4.60 3.24 15.90
CA VAL A 73 -4.75 1.98 15.19
C VAL A 73 -4.45 0.84 16.14
N ALA A 74 -5.43 0.00 16.43
CA ALA A 74 -5.21 -1.28 17.12
C ALA A 74 -4.91 -2.35 16.06
N LEU A 75 -3.74 -2.97 16.12
CA LEU A 75 -3.28 -3.98 15.19
C LEU A 75 -3.14 -5.31 15.91
N GLN A 76 -3.75 -6.36 15.37
CA GLN A 76 -3.69 -7.72 15.91
C GLN A 76 -3.36 -8.72 14.80
N VAL A 77 -2.56 -9.73 15.14
CA VAL A 77 -2.40 -10.93 14.34
C VAL A 77 -2.88 -12.09 15.17
N LEU A 78 -3.91 -12.77 14.69
CA LEU A 78 -4.51 -13.93 15.35
C LEU A 78 -4.00 -15.21 14.69
N GLY A 79 -3.64 -16.20 15.50
CA GLY A 79 -3.39 -17.56 15.01
C GLY A 79 -4.70 -18.27 14.64
N ALA A 80 -4.58 -19.45 14.03
CA ALA A 80 -5.73 -20.27 13.65
C ALA A 80 -6.65 -20.66 14.83
N ASP A 81 -6.14 -20.65 16.07
CA ASP A 81 -6.91 -20.88 17.29
C ASP A 81 -7.66 -19.61 17.78
N GLY A 82 -7.60 -18.51 17.03
CA GLY A 82 -8.19 -17.22 17.36
C GLY A 82 -7.41 -16.41 18.41
N ARG A 83 -6.29 -16.93 18.94
CA ARG A 83 -5.49 -16.21 19.94
C ARG A 83 -4.57 -15.21 19.27
N ALA A 84 -4.42 -14.03 19.87
CA ALA A 84 -3.48 -13.03 19.39
C ALA A 84 -2.04 -13.52 19.60
N VAL A 85 -1.31 -13.68 18.50
CA VAL A 85 0.14 -13.91 18.49
C VAL A 85 0.92 -12.59 18.45
N HIS A 86 0.26 -11.51 18.05
CA HIS A 86 0.74 -10.14 18.14
C HIS A 86 -0.44 -9.19 18.40
N SER A 87 -0.25 -8.19 19.24
CA SER A 87 -1.23 -7.14 19.49
C SER A 87 -0.52 -5.86 19.92
N GLU A 88 -0.83 -4.74 19.26
CA GLU A 88 -0.31 -3.42 19.64
C GLU A 88 -1.32 -2.33 19.30
N THR A 89 -1.15 -1.15 19.91
CA THR A 89 -1.92 0.05 19.57
C THR A 89 -0.98 1.19 19.26
N ILE A 90 -1.10 1.73 18.05
CA ILE A 90 -0.27 2.83 17.55
C ILE A 90 -1.10 4.10 17.60
N THR A 91 -0.55 5.19 18.16
CA THR A 91 -1.15 6.51 18.07
C THR A 91 -0.49 7.31 16.96
N LEU A 92 -1.28 7.75 15.98
CA LEU A 92 -0.86 8.60 14.88
C LEU A 92 -1.21 10.05 15.19
N LYS A 93 -0.21 10.91 15.15
CA LYS A 93 -0.36 12.36 15.32
C LYS A 93 0.25 13.06 14.09
N PRO A 94 -0.55 13.31 13.04
CA PRO A 94 -0.12 14.13 11.92
C PRO A 94 0.48 15.47 12.38
N PRO A 95 1.35 16.10 11.56
CA PRO A 95 1.90 17.41 11.87
C PRO A 95 0.80 18.46 12.05
N VAL A 96 1.12 19.51 12.78
CA VAL A 96 0.26 20.70 12.90
C VAL A 96 0.28 21.44 11.57
N ILE A 97 -0.91 21.76 11.04
CA ILE A 97 -1.07 22.43 9.74
C ILE A 97 -1.79 23.76 9.93
N SER A 98 -1.44 24.76 9.12
CA SER A 98 -2.15 26.03 9.05
C SER A 98 -3.32 26.01 8.06
N ASP A 99 -3.29 25.07 7.12
CA ASP A 99 -4.31 24.88 6.09
C ASP A 99 -4.75 23.41 6.03
N THR A 100 -6.03 23.18 6.35
CA THR A 100 -6.61 21.84 6.34
C THR A 100 -6.73 21.26 4.93
N THR A 101 -6.71 22.07 3.87
CA THR A 101 -6.71 21.59 2.48
C THR A 101 -5.40 20.91 2.08
N ILE A 102 -4.29 21.24 2.78
CA ILE A 102 -2.97 20.64 2.58
C ILE A 102 -2.84 19.33 3.38
N GLY A 103 -3.31 19.29 4.63
CA GLY A 103 -3.27 18.08 5.47
C GLY A 103 -4.13 16.92 4.98
N ILE A 104 -5.20 17.23 4.25
CA ILE A 104 -6.05 16.27 3.51
C ILE A 104 -5.23 15.40 2.54
N LYS A 105 -4.05 15.86 2.09
CA LYS A 105 -3.23 15.18 1.06
C LYS A 105 -2.14 14.26 1.59
N ASN A 106 -1.82 14.30 2.89
CA ASN A 106 -0.67 13.55 3.44
C ASN A 106 -1.13 12.39 4.33
N PRO A 107 -1.24 11.17 3.78
CA PRO A 107 -1.56 10.00 4.59
C PRO A 107 -0.49 9.76 5.66
N GLN A 108 -0.92 9.26 6.82
CA GLN A 108 -0.01 8.77 7.84
C GLN A 108 0.21 7.28 7.65
N SER A 109 1.46 6.86 7.55
CA SER A 109 1.78 5.46 7.32
C SER A 109 2.84 4.97 8.30
N PHE A 110 2.73 3.71 8.70
CA PHE A 110 3.78 3.02 9.45
C PHE A 110 3.95 1.59 8.94
N LEU A 111 5.08 1.00 9.30
CA LEU A 111 5.43 -0.38 8.97
C LEU A 111 5.67 -1.14 10.28
N ARG A 112 5.04 -2.31 10.39
CA ARG A 112 5.37 -3.30 11.39
C ARG A 112 5.98 -4.56 10.76
N ARG A 113 7.20 -4.91 11.16
CA ARG A 113 7.84 -6.19 10.81
C ARG A 113 7.63 -7.20 11.92
N LEU A 114 7.12 -8.38 11.59
CA LEU A 114 6.89 -9.48 12.52
C LEU A 114 7.62 -10.73 12.02
N THR A 115 8.20 -11.49 12.95
CA THR A 115 8.67 -12.85 12.65
C THR A 115 7.62 -13.84 13.13
N LEU A 116 7.01 -14.57 12.21
CA LEU A 116 5.96 -15.55 12.50
C LEU A 116 6.39 -16.94 12.03
N ARG A 117 5.82 -18.00 12.63
CA ARG A 117 6.03 -19.37 12.16
C ARG A 117 5.11 -19.66 10.97
N GLY A 118 5.43 -20.68 10.17
CA GLY A 118 4.52 -21.12 9.11
C GLY A 118 3.18 -21.58 9.66
N GLY A 119 2.09 -21.21 8.99
CA GLY A 119 0.72 -21.45 9.44
C GLY A 119 -0.29 -20.46 8.88
N GLN A 120 -1.55 -20.59 9.33
CA GLN A 120 -2.66 -19.71 8.98
C GLN A 120 -2.90 -18.67 10.07
N TYR A 121 -3.14 -17.44 9.66
CA TYR A 121 -3.35 -16.28 10.51
C TYR A 121 -4.47 -15.40 9.98
N THR A 122 -4.94 -14.51 10.84
CA THR A 122 -5.85 -13.42 10.49
C THR A 122 -5.28 -12.12 11.03
N ILE A 123 -5.07 -11.14 10.17
CA ILE A 123 -4.63 -9.80 10.57
C ILE A 123 -5.86 -8.94 10.74
N LYS A 124 -6.00 -8.29 11.88
CA LYS A 124 -7.05 -7.31 12.16
C LYS A 124 -6.44 -5.96 12.44
N ALA A 125 -6.96 -4.92 11.82
CA ALA A 125 -6.57 -3.55 12.10
C ALA A 125 -7.81 -2.70 12.31
N GLU A 126 -7.86 -1.96 13.42
CA GLU A 126 -8.99 -1.14 13.83
C GLU A 126 -8.56 0.32 14.03
N LEU A 127 -9.14 1.22 13.25
CA LEU A 127 -8.91 2.65 13.29
C LEU A 127 -9.98 3.36 14.11
N LYS A 128 -9.52 4.19 15.04
CA LYS A 128 -10.36 5.13 15.80
C LYS A 128 -9.82 6.55 15.65
N ASP A 129 -10.69 7.45 15.20
CA ASP A 129 -10.44 8.89 15.21
C ASP A 129 -10.52 9.41 16.66
N MET A 130 -9.50 10.14 17.10
CA MET A 130 -9.42 10.61 18.49
C MET A 130 -10.34 11.79 18.79
N TYR A 131 -10.81 12.52 17.78
CA TYR A 131 -11.57 13.77 17.94
C TYR A 131 -13.00 13.68 17.43
N ARG A 132 -13.37 12.59 16.76
CA ARG A 132 -14.74 12.34 16.32
C ARG A 132 -15.56 11.63 17.41
N LYS A 133 -16.51 12.36 18.01
CA LYS A 133 -17.29 11.92 19.18
C LYS A 133 -18.24 10.73 18.92
N THR A 134 -18.68 10.53 17.68
CA THR A 134 -19.73 9.56 17.31
C THR A 134 -19.31 8.60 16.18
N ALA A 135 -18.01 8.50 15.88
CA ALA A 135 -17.58 7.60 14.81
C ALA A 135 -17.60 6.13 15.25
N GLY A 136 -18.12 5.28 14.37
CA GLY A 136 -17.77 3.86 14.39
C GLY A 136 -16.28 3.68 14.17
N THR A 137 -15.74 2.59 14.73
CA THR A 137 -14.38 2.13 14.47
C THR A 137 -14.33 1.52 13.07
N PHE A 138 -13.37 1.93 12.24
CA PHE A 138 -13.16 1.30 10.94
C PHE A 138 -12.30 0.06 11.13
N LYS A 139 -12.69 -1.08 10.55
CA LYS A 139 -12.03 -2.37 10.73
C LYS A 139 -11.66 -2.98 9.40
N VAL A 140 -10.44 -3.50 9.31
CA VAL A 140 -9.96 -4.33 8.20
C VAL A 140 -9.53 -5.67 8.77
N GLU A 141 -9.89 -6.73 8.06
CA GLU A 141 -9.54 -8.10 8.40
C GLU A 141 -9.04 -8.82 7.15
N GLU A 142 -7.79 -9.31 7.19
CA GLU A 142 -7.13 -9.96 6.06
C GLU A 142 -6.64 -11.35 6.48
N PRO A 143 -6.99 -12.42 5.73
CA PRO A 143 -6.41 -13.73 5.95
C PRO A 143 -4.95 -13.75 5.52
N LEU A 144 -4.10 -14.46 6.26
CA LEU A 144 -2.67 -14.60 5.96
C LEU A 144 -2.24 -16.06 6.05
N ALA A 145 -1.77 -16.61 4.93
CA ALA A 145 -1.15 -17.93 4.88
C ALA A 145 0.38 -17.80 4.83
N LEU A 146 1.11 -18.56 5.63
CA LEU A 146 2.58 -18.59 5.67
C LEU A 146 3.09 -19.98 5.29
N ASP A 147 3.14 -20.24 3.98
CA ASP A 147 3.28 -21.57 3.38
C ASP A 147 4.24 -21.62 2.16
N MET A 148 5.15 -20.64 2.02
CA MET A 148 6.13 -20.64 0.94
C MET A 148 7.03 -21.88 0.96
N SER A 149 7.31 -22.43 -0.22
CA SER A 149 8.13 -23.63 -0.34
C SER A 149 9.50 -23.48 0.32
N ALA A 150 9.87 -24.48 1.12
CA ALA A 150 11.15 -24.52 1.79
C ALA A 150 12.32 -24.72 0.82
N THR A 151 12.09 -25.49 -0.26
CA THR A 151 13.14 -26.05 -1.12
C THR A 151 13.00 -25.67 -2.60
N ALA A 152 11.78 -25.43 -3.09
CA ALA A 152 11.58 -25.01 -4.47
C ALA A 152 11.80 -23.49 -4.62
N PRO A 153 12.20 -23.01 -5.82
CA PRO A 153 12.23 -21.59 -6.11
C PRO A 153 10.88 -20.95 -5.83
N VAL A 154 10.87 -19.84 -5.09
CA VAL A 154 9.64 -19.14 -4.69
C VAL A 154 9.89 -17.65 -4.56
N LEU A 155 8.91 -16.85 -4.93
CA LEU A 155 8.95 -15.39 -4.80
C LEU A 155 8.22 -14.95 -3.53
N SER A 156 8.76 -13.91 -2.87
CA SER A 156 8.03 -13.14 -1.85
C SER A 156 6.75 -12.53 -2.44
N ASP A 157 5.92 -11.94 -1.60
CA ASP A 157 4.86 -11.06 -2.10
C ASP A 157 5.46 -9.84 -2.84
N ILE A 158 4.64 -9.24 -3.72
CA ILE A 158 5.00 -8.02 -4.46
C ILE A 158 4.85 -6.83 -3.54
N VAL A 159 5.90 -6.02 -3.45
CA VAL A 159 5.85 -4.70 -2.82
C VAL A 159 5.79 -3.63 -3.92
N PHE A 160 4.66 -2.94 -4.03
CA PHE A 160 4.48 -1.82 -4.93
C PHE A 160 5.16 -0.56 -4.39
N LEU A 161 5.90 0.13 -5.25
CA LEU A 161 6.76 1.26 -4.91
C LEU A 161 6.33 2.54 -5.63
N ALA A 162 6.40 3.65 -4.92
CA ALA A 162 6.10 4.99 -5.46
C ALA A 162 7.25 5.56 -6.31
N LYS A 163 8.44 4.98 -6.19
CA LYS A 163 9.63 5.29 -7.01
C LYS A 163 10.51 4.05 -7.13
N ALA A 164 11.47 4.08 -8.05
CA ALA A 164 12.44 3.00 -8.21
C ALA A 164 13.15 2.66 -6.89
N ALA A 165 13.39 1.35 -6.66
CA ALA A 165 14.13 0.86 -5.51
C ALA A 165 15.57 1.42 -5.54
N GLY A 166 15.94 2.20 -4.53
CA GLY A 166 17.26 2.84 -4.47
C GLY A 166 18.26 1.96 -3.73
N LYS A 167 19.42 1.66 -4.32
CA LYS A 167 20.48 0.91 -3.60
C LYS A 167 20.93 1.68 -2.37
N THR A 168 21.12 0.99 -1.25
CA THR A 168 21.62 1.59 -0.01
C THR A 168 22.31 0.56 0.87
N THR A 169 23.23 1.02 1.71
CA THR A 169 23.85 0.25 2.79
C THR A 169 23.24 0.57 4.15
N GLU A 170 22.46 1.65 4.25
CA GLU A 170 21.77 2.04 5.47
C GLU A 170 20.75 0.97 5.88
N GLN A 171 20.63 0.74 7.19
CA GLN A 171 19.65 -0.19 7.74
C GLN A 171 18.59 0.61 8.49
N ASN A 172 17.35 0.50 8.04
CA ASN A 172 16.18 1.06 8.71
C ASN A 172 14.91 0.25 8.33
N ASN A 173 13.75 0.68 8.83
CA ASN A 173 12.49 -0.02 8.56
C ASN A 173 12.09 0.01 7.08
N PHE A 174 12.60 0.94 6.28
CA PHE A 174 12.30 1.07 4.84
C PHE A 174 13.37 0.45 3.95
N THR A 175 14.34 -0.28 4.52
CA THR A 175 15.37 -0.96 3.74
C THR A 175 15.19 -2.47 3.74
N ARG A 176 15.37 -3.11 2.58
CA ARG A 176 15.33 -4.56 2.40
C ARG A 176 16.21 -5.00 1.23
N GLY A 177 16.92 -6.11 1.40
CA GLY A 177 17.77 -6.71 0.36
C GLY A 177 18.83 -5.78 -0.25
N GLY A 178 19.29 -4.76 0.50
CA GLY A 178 20.23 -3.74 0.02
C GLY A 178 19.58 -2.56 -0.72
N TYR A 179 18.26 -2.39 -0.59
CA TYR A 179 17.49 -1.33 -1.24
C TYR A 179 16.65 -0.54 -0.23
N SER A 180 16.58 0.77 -0.43
CA SER A 180 15.59 1.65 0.17
C SER A 180 14.32 1.59 -0.66
N LEU A 181 13.23 1.22 0.00
CA LEU A 181 11.92 1.01 -0.59
C LEU A 181 10.99 2.14 -0.13
N VAL A 182 10.50 2.92 -1.09
CA VAL A 182 9.44 3.91 -0.84
C VAL A 182 8.16 3.37 -1.45
N ARG A 183 7.27 2.88 -0.58
CA ARG A 183 6.09 2.11 -0.97
C ARG A 183 4.91 3.01 -1.34
N THR A 184 4.10 2.55 -2.28
CA THR A 184 2.75 3.12 -2.48
C THR A 184 1.82 2.64 -1.37
N PRO A 185 1.03 3.51 -0.74
CA PRO A 185 -0.10 3.09 0.10
C PRO A 185 -1.12 2.28 -0.71
N ALA A 186 -1.46 1.06 -0.27
CA ALA A 186 -2.45 0.18 -0.92
C ALA A 186 -2.20 -0.13 -2.40
N GLY A 187 -0.94 -0.09 -2.86
CA GLY A 187 -0.66 -0.20 -4.29
C GLY A 187 -1.28 0.93 -5.12
N ASN A 188 -1.57 2.10 -4.54
CA ASN A 188 -2.26 3.19 -5.24
C ASN A 188 -1.28 4.06 -6.04
N TYR A 189 -1.49 4.09 -7.36
CA TYR A 189 -0.81 4.95 -8.32
C TYR A 189 -1.78 6.05 -8.77
N GLY A 190 -1.64 7.22 -8.16
CA GLY A 190 -2.46 8.39 -8.46
C GLY A 190 -1.99 9.19 -9.69
N ARG A 191 -2.64 10.33 -9.94
CA ARG A 191 -2.26 11.32 -10.95
C ARG A 191 -0.79 11.74 -10.77
N GLY A 192 -0.05 11.71 -11.88
CA GLY A 192 1.39 12.01 -11.94
C GLY A 192 2.30 10.79 -11.75
N ALA A 193 1.74 9.60 -11.49
CA ALA A 193 2.50 8.36 -11.56
C ALA A 193 2.63 7.88 -13.01
N ASP A 194 3.84 7.97 -13.55
CA ASP A 194 4.15 7.60 -14.94
C ASP A 194 4.81 6.23 -15.05
N GLN A 195 5.14 5.61 -13.91
CA GLN A 195 5.90 4.37 -13.82
C GLN A 195 5.36 3.50 -12.67
N LEU A 196 5.22 2.21 -12.94
CA LEU A 196 4.97 1.15 -11.97
C LEU A 196 6.33 0.67 -11.51
N TYR A 197 6.58 0.71 -10.21
CA TYR A 197 7.80 0.19 -9.61
C TYR A 197 7.43 -0.90 -8.63
N PHE A 198 8.19 -1.99 -8.62
CA PHE A 198 7.91 -3.09 -7.71
C PHE A 198 9.19 -3.76 -7.21
N TYR A 199 9.06 -4.46 -6.08
CA TYR A 199 10.12 -5.20 -5.44
C TYR A 199 9.63 -6.56 -4.94
N LEU A 200 10.46 -7.60 -5.13
CA LEU A 200 10.32 -8.93 -4.55
C LEU A 200 11.69 -9.52 -4.22
N GLU A 201 11.69 -10.65 -3.52
CA GLU A 201 12.84 -11.52 -3.31
C GLU A 201 12.56 -12.91 -3.89
N LEU A 202 13.50 -13.45 -4.66
CA LEU A 202 13.50 -14.83 -5.13
C LEU A 202 14.34 -15.70 -4.21
N TYR A 203 13.72 -16.71 -3.61
CA TYR A 203 14.37 -17.70 -2.75
C TYR A 203 14.62 -19.00 -3.50
N ASN A 204 15.59 -19.79 -3.01
CA ASN A 204 15.89 -21.17 -3.45
C ASN A 204 16.17 -21.33 -4.96
N ALA A 205 16.54 -20.26 -5.66
CA ALA A 205 16.96 -20.37 -7.05
C ALA A 205 18.31 -21.10 -7.15
N PRO A 206 18.48 -22.02 -8.12
CA PRO A 206 19.76 -22.69 -8.33
C PRO A 206 20.87 -21.68 -8.64
N ALA A 207 21.95 -21.70 -7.85
CA ALA A 207 23.04 -20.76 -7.97
C ALA A 207 23.74 -20.87 -9.34
N GLY A 208 24.27 -19.74 -9.83
CA GLY A 208 25.05 -19.68 -11.08
C GLY A 208 24.24 -19.75 -12.38
N GLN A 209 22.91 -19.94 -12.30
CA GLN A 209 22.06 -19.87 -13.49
C GLN A 209 21.75 -18.42 -13.86
N PRO A 210 21.86 -18.03 -15.15
CA PRO A 210 21.33 -16.77 -15.64
C PRO A 210 19.82 -16.71 -15.45
N LEU A 211 19.36 -15.58 -14.92
CA LEU A 211 17.96 -15.32 -14.63
C LEU A 211 17.45 -14.15 -15.47
N THR A 212 16.24 -14.30 -15.98
CA THR A 212 15.48 -13.23 -16.62
C THR A 212 14.19 -12.99 -15.84
N LEU A 213 13.81 -11.73 -15.76
CA LEU A 213 12.56 -11.27 -15.20
C LEU A 213 11.60 -11.06 -16.37
N HIS A 214 10.42 -11.64 -16.28
CA HIS A 214 9.29 -11.37 -17.17
C HIS A 214 8.13 -10.86 -16.32
N TYR A 215 7.43 -9.83 -16.77
CA TYR A 215 6.28 -9.31 -16.05
C TYR A 215 5.17 -8.90 -17.00
N HIS A 216 3.95 -9.19 -16.56
CA HIS A 216 2.70 -9.00 -17.28
C HIS A 216 1.75 -8.18 -16.42
N VAL A 217 1.21 -7.09 -16.97
CA VAL A 217 0.17 -6.29 -16.34
C VAL A 217 -1.11 -6.45 -17.12
N GLU A 218 -2.22 -6.75 -16.44
CA GLU A 218 -3.55 -6.86 -17.04
C GLU A 218 -4.62 -6.09 -16.26
N SER A 219 -5.70 -5.72 -16.92
CA SER A 219 -6.92 -5.18 -16.30
C SER A 219 -8.15 -5.99 -16.71
N ALA A 220 -9.21 -5.91 -15.90
CA ALA A 220 -10.50 -6.56 -16.23
C ALA A 220 -11.13 -6.01 -17.52
N GLU A 221 -10.73 -4.80 -17.94
CA GLU A 221 -11.24 -4.10 -19.12
C GLU A 221 -10.46 -4.47 -20.40
N GLY A 222 -9.55 -5.44 -20.31
CA GLY A 222 -8.81 -5.96 -21.46
C GLY A 222 -7.47 -5.30 -21.72
N PHE A 223 -6.95 -4.49 -20.77
CA PHE A 223 -5.56 -4.07 -20.85
C PHE A 223 -4.63 -5.27 -20.69
N ALA A 224 -3.55 -5.30 -21.47
CA ALA A 224 -2.42 -6.18 -21.24
C ALA A 224 -1.12 -5.51 -21.71
N ALA A 225 -0.05 -5.63 -20.92
CA ALA A 225 1.30 -5.31 -21.37
C ALA A 225 2.33 -6.22 -20.70
N ASP A 226 3.38 -6.50 -21.46
CA ASP A 226 4.49 -7.35 -21.06
C ASP A 226 5.81 -6.60 -21.16
N ALA A 227 6.75 -6.94 -20.29
CA ALA A 227 8.13 -6.54 -20.41
C ALA A 227 9.07 -7.59 -19.81
N ASP A 228 10.30 -7.56 -20.30
CA ASP A 228 11.38 -8.43 -19.86
C ASP A 228 12.58 -7.60 -19.40
N ALA A 229 13.28 -8.08 -18.38
CA ALA A 229 14.50 -7.46 -17.88
C ALA A 229 15.54 -8.51 -17.47
N PRO A 230 16.85 -8.26 -17.65
CA PRO A 230 17.88 -9.13 -17.10
C PRO A 230 17.95 -9.02 -15.57
N LEU A 231 18.01 -10.15 -14.86
CA LEU A 231 18.10 -10.18 -13.39
C LEU A 231 19.52 -10.52 -12.88
N GLY A 232 20.39 -11.02 -13.76
CA GLY A 232 21.73 -11.50 -13.41
C GLY A 232 21.73 -12.98 -13.06
N GLN A 233 22.48 -13.39 -12.04
CA GLN A 233 22.57 -14.78 -11.60
C GLN A 233 22.18 -14.95 -10.13
N ALA A 234 21.52 -16.06 -9.82
CA ALA A 234 21.24 -16.42 -8.43
C ALA A 234 22.55 -16.66 -7.66
N LYS A 235 22.60 -16.13 -6.43
CA LYS A 235 23.71 -16.35 -5.51
C LYS A 235 23.35 -17.41 -4.48
N ALA A 236 24.27 -18.31 -4.17
CA ALA A 236 24.07 -19.31 -3.12
C ALA A 236 23.83 -18.66 -1.75
N GLY A 237 22.92 -19.24 -0.98
CA GLY A 237 22.69 -18.89 0.43
C GLY A 237 22.02 -17.53 0.70
N ARG A 238 21.53 -16.83 -0.33
CA ARG A 238 20.81 -15.56 -0.16
C ARG A 238 19.70 -15.42 -1.22
N PRO A 239 18.62 -14.69 -0.91
CA PRO A 239 17.63 -14.34 -1.92
C PRO A 239 18.26 -13.50 -3.03
N THR A 240 17.73 -13.67 -4.23
CA THR A 240 18.02 -12.79 -5.36
C THR A 240 17.00 -11.67 -5.36
N THR A 241 17.46 -10.43 -5.25
CA THR A 241 16.58 -9.27 -5.34
C THR A 241 15.97 -9.17 -6.73
N VAL A 242 14.66 -8.95 -6.77
CA VAL A 242 13.89 -8.68 -7.98
C VAL A 242 13.30 -7.28 -7.88
N ALA A 243 13.76 -6.37 -8.73
CA ALA A 243 13.19 -5.03 -8.87
C ALA A 243 12.91 -4.77 -10.34
N GLY A 244 11.74 -4.21 -10.63
CA GLY A 244 11.30 -3.93 -11.98
C GLY A 244 10.60 -2.59 -12.08
N GLU A 245 10.54 -2.09 -13.30
CA GLU A 245 9.83 -0.87 -13.66
C GLU A 245 9.06 -1.05 -14.98
N LEU A 246 7.87 -0.47 -15.05
CA LEU A 246 7.05 -0.47 -16.26
C LEU A 246 6.47 0.93 -16.49
N PRO A 247 6.62 1.51 -17.68
CA PRO A 247 5.96 2.77 -18.01
C PRO A 247 4.44 2.66 -17.93
N LEU A 248 3.84 3.38 -16.97
CA LEU A 248 2.38 3.60 -16.91
C LEU A 248 1.92 4.64 -17.95
N GLY A 249 2.83 5.46 -18.48
CA GLY A 249 2.56 6.40 -19.57
C GLY A 249 2.28 5.74 -20.92
N GLY A 250 2.70 4.49 -21.12
CA GLY A 250 2.31 3.67 -22.28
C GLY A 250 0.87 3.18 -22.21
N LEU A 251 0.27 3.11 -21.01
CA LEU A 251 -1.12 2.69 -20.83
C LEU A 251 -2.10 3.61 -21.58
N SER A 252 -1.87 4.92 -21.53
CA SER A 252 -2.68 5.89 -22.31
C SER A 252 -2.51 5.73 -23.83
N GLN A 253 -1.36 5.27 -24.31
CA GLN A 253 -1.13 5.00 -25.75
C GLN A 253 -1.75 3.66 -26.19
N LEU A 254 -2.01 2.76 -25.25
CA LEU A 254 -2.68 1.47 -25.44
C LEU A 254 -4.20 1.55 -25.18
N GLY A 255 -4.76 2.77 -25.08
CA GLY A 255 -6.20 3.00 -24.85
C GLY A 255 -6.65 2.78 -23.40
N VAL A 256 -5.72 2.59 -22.49
CA VAL A 256 -5.98 2.29 -21.08
C VAL A 256 -5.87 3.56 -20.28
N GLU A 257 -6.98 4.29 -20.39
CA GLU A 257 -7.25 5.55 -19.73
C GLU A 257 -8.04 5.37 -18.42
N THR A 258 -8.25 4.15 -17.95
CA THR A 258 -9.26 3.90 -16.93
C THR A 258 -8.64 3.79 -15.55
N ASP A 259 -9.19 4.59 -14.64
CA ASP A 259 -9.06 4.35 -13.21
C ASP A 259 -9.56 2.93 -12.93
N GLY A 260 -8.84 2.16 -12.13
CA GLY A 260 -9.19 0.76 -11.97
C GLY A 260 -8.19 -0.07 -11.20
N THR A 261 -8.53 -1.35 -11.04
CA THR A 261 -7.66 -2.35 -10.43
C THR A 261 -6.96 -3.13 -11.52
N TYR A 262 -5.65 -3.29 -11.36
CA TYR A 262 -4.77 -3.98 -12.28
C TYR A 262 -4.11 -5.15 -11.56
N ALA A 263 -3.79 -6.21 -12.29
CA ALA A 263 -2.99 -7.30 -11.78
C ALA A 263 -1.61 -7.28 -12.42
N LEU A 264 -0.57 -7.39 -11.60
CA LEU A 264 0.80 -7.61 -12.03
C LEU A 264 1.16 -9.07 -11.74
N THR A 265 1.57 -9.80 -12.78
CA THR A 265 2.20 -11.11 -12.67
C THR A 265 3.68 -10.95 -12.95
N VAL A 266 4.52 -11.42 -12.03
CA VAL A 266 5.97 -11.40 -12.12
C VAL A 266 6.48 -12.83 -12.17
N GLU A 267 7.27 -13.15 -13.18
CA GLU A 267 7.91 -14.43 -13.37
C GLU A 267 9.43 -14.28 -13.39
N VAL A 268 10.13 -15.15 -12.66
CA VAL A 268 11.57 -15.32 -12.85
C VAL A 268 11.82 -16.60 -13.61
N ARG A 269 12.58 -16.49 -14.71
CA ARG A 269 12.87 -17.56 -15.65
C ARG A 269 14.37 -17.86 -15.69
N SER A 270 14.70 -19.12 -16.02
CA SER A 270 16.05 -19.58 -16.39
C SER A 270 15.96 -20.18 -17.79
N GLY A 271 16.44 -19.46 -18.79
CA GLY A 271 16.11 -19.74 -20.19
C GLY A 271 14.60 -19.65 -20.43
N LYS A 272 14.00 -20.71 -21.00
CA LYS A 272 12.55 -20.79 -21.24
C LYS A 272 11.73 -21.31 -20.04
N LYS A 273 12.40 -21.77 -18.97
CA LYS A 273 11.73 -22.37 -17.81
C LYS A 273 11.35 -21.30 -16.80
N VAL A 274 10.07 -21.21 -16.45
CA VAL A 274 9.61 -20.43 -15.29
C VAL A 274 10.07 -21.13 -14.02
N LEU A 275 10.84 -20.44 -13.19
CA LEU A 275 11.29 -20.95 -11.88
C LEU A 275 10.26 -20.63 -10.80
N ALA A 276 9.74 -19.40 -10.79
CA ALA A 276 8.75 -18.94 -9.84
C ALA A 276 7.88 -17.86 -10.48
N SER A 277 6.61 -17.79 -10.07
CA SER A 277 5.65 -16.79 -10.51
C SER A 277 4.91 -16.21 -9.30
N ARG A 278 4.60 -14.92 -9.36
CA ARG A 278 3.90 -14.18 -8.31
C ARG A 278 2.92 -13.20 -8.91
N LYS A 279 1.67 -13.23 -8.45
CA LYS A 279 0.65 -12.26 -8.83
C LYS A 279 0.34 -11.34 -7.65
N GLY A 280 0.08 -10.07 -7.94
CA GLY A 280 -0.37 -9.04 -6.99
C GLY A 280 -1.24 -8.01 -7.70
N GLN A 281 -1.95 -7.19 -6.93
CA GLN A 281 -2.87 -6.18 -7.47
C GLN A 281 -2.45 -4.77 -7.04
N PHE A 282 -2.68 -3.82 -7.93
CA PHE A 282 -2.49 -2.40 -7.66
C PHE A 282 -3.65 -1.60 -8.24
N VAL A 283 -3.83 -0.38 -7.77
CA VAL A 283 -4.91 0.52 -8.19
C VAL A 283 -4.31 1.72 -8.90
N ARG A 284 -4.93 2.14 -9.99
CA ARG A 284 -4.63 3.41 -10.64
C ARG A 284 -5.83 4.34 -10.51
N THR A 285 -5.59 5.61 -10.17
CA THR A 285 -6.61 6.66 -10.19
C THR A 285 -6.03 7.98 -10.69
N ARG A 286 -6.78 8.71 -11.53
CA ARG A 286 -6.40 10.04 -12.01
C ARG A 286 -7.10 11.15 -11.24
N GLN A 287 -8.06 10.82 -10.39
CA GLN A 287 -8.82 11.79 -9.60
C GLN A 287 -7.98 12.37 -8.46
N GLU A 288 -7.09 11.55 -7.89
CA GLU A 288 -6.26 11.91 -6.76
C GLU A 288 -4.79 11.97 -7.18
N TYR A 289 -4.00 12.87 -6.58
CA TYR A 289 -2.55 12.79 -6.74
C TYR A 289 -2.04 11.52 -6.06
N ALA A 290 -1.00 10.91 -6.63
CA ALA A 290 -0.35 9.79 -5.98
C ALA A 290 0.08 10.23 -4.56
N PRO A 291 -0.39 9.54 -3.50
CA PRO A 291 0.03 9.88 -2.16
C PRO A 291 1.55 9.75 -2.06
N ALA A 292 2.18 10.65 -1.30
CA ALA A 292 3.60 10.50 -0.99
C ALA A 292 3.80 9.12 -0.35
N GLY A 293 4.66 8.31 -0.96
CA GLY A 293 4.96 6.99 -0.44
C GLY A 293 5.55 7.07 0.96
N ALA A 294 5.34 6.03 1.77
CA ALA A 294 5.90 5.99 3.11
C ALA A 294 7.43 6.01 3.03
N SER A 295 8.05 7.04 3.60
CA SER A 295 9.51 7.20 3.71
C SER A 295 9.89 7.64 5.11
N LEU A 296 11.19 7.58 5.43
CA LEU A 296 11.70 8.28 6.60
C LEU A 296 11.33 9.77 6.50
N PRO A 297 10.94 10.41 7.62
CA PRO A 297 10.93 11.86 7.72
C PRO A 297 12.33 12.37 7.38
N ARG A 298 12.43 13.36 6.50
CA ARG A 298 13.68 14.10 6.27
C ARG A 298 13.92 15.08 7.40
#